data_AF-A0A7U8C6F9-F1
#
_entry.id   AF-A0A7U8C6F9-F1
#
_cell.length_a   1.000
_cell.length_b   1.000
_cell.length_c   1.000
_cell.angle_alpha   90.00
_cell.angle_beta   90.00
_cell.angle_gamma   90.00
#
_symmetry.space_group_name_H-M   'P 1'
#
loop_
_entity.id
_entity.type
_entity.pdbx_description
1 polymer ?
#
loop_
_entity_poly.entity_id
_entity_poly.type
_entity_poly.pdbx_seq_one_letter_code
_entity_poly.pdbx_strand_id
1 'polypeptide(L)'
;MLKRFLTPCLALCLLVLFGCQSLSTVSLKERVESAQSIAKDASLEPLIIQTQPFQIQSYFRIKDRSKPLRVYIEGDGLAWAKRDQSSGFPSPTEQSTLKLASLDQSDNVLYLAHPCQFNVNSRCSASSNSDRQFTEDVINSTNQAISIVKRHFQLSSIERVTTDQGR
;
A
#
# COMPACT_ATOMS: atom_id res chain seq x y z
N MET A 1 -9.85 -10.19 -60.58
CA MET A 1 -10.57 -9.36 -59.57
C MET A 1 -10.49 -9.91 -58.15
N LEU A 2 -10.31 -11.22 -57.93
CA LEU A 2 -10.30 -11.84 -56.60
C LEU A 2 -9.13 -11.42 -55.67
N LYS A 3 -7.99 -10.96 -56.22
CA LYS A 3 -6.82 -10.54 -55.43
C LYS A 3 -6.94 -9.16 -54.75
N ARG A 4 -7.86 -8.29 -55.21
CA ARG A 4 -8.02 -6.91 -54.68
C ARG A 4 -8.87 -6.84 -53.41
N PHE A 5 -9.65 -7.88 -53.12
CA PHE A 5 -10.44 -8.00 -51.88
C PHE A 5 -9.75 -8.86 -50.81
N LEU A 6 -8.71 -9.63 -51.17
CA LEU A 6 -7.96 -10.47 -50.24
C LEU A 6 -7.02 -9.64 -49.33
N THR A 7 -6.46 -8.55 -49.84
CA THR A 7 -5.52 -7.67 -49.13
C THR A 7 -6.15 -6.83 -48.00
N PRO A 8 -7.34 -6.20 -48.13
CA PRO A 8 -7.94 -5.48 -47.00
C PRO A 8 -8.47 -6.43 -45.92
N CYS A 9 -8.84 -7.67 -46.29
CA CYS A 9 -9.28 -8.69 -45.34
C CYS A 9 -8.10 -9.24 -44.51
N LEU A 10 -6.93 -9.43 -45.13
CA LEU A 10 -5.72 -9.85 -44.44
C LEU A 10 -5.16 -8.75 -43.51
N ALA A 11 -5.25 -7.48 -43.91
CA ALA A 11 -4.80 -6.34 -43.10
C ALA A 11 -5.72 -6.09 -41.89
N LEU A 12 -7.03 -6.33 -42.02
CA LEU A 12 -7.99 -6.20 -40.91
C LEU A 12 -7.83 -7.34 -39.89
N CYS A 13 -7.48 -8.55 -40.32
CA CYS A 13 -7.17 -9.66 -39.42
C CYS A 13 -5.86 -9.45 -38.62
N LEU A 14 -4.86 -8.75 -39.16
CA LEU A 14 -3.60 -8.49 -38.44
C LEU A 14 -3.76 -7.45 -37.31
N LEU A 15 -4.75 -6.57 -37.36
CA LEU A 15 -5.03 -5.58 -36.30
C LEU A 15 -5.75 -6.18 -35.08
N VAL A 16 -6.40 -7.34 -35.22
CA VAL A 16 -7.14 -8.00 -34.13
C VAL A 16 -6.21 -8.92 -33.30
N LEU A 17 -5.03 -9.28 -33.81
CA LEU A 17 -4.10 -10.21 -33.14
C LEU A 17 -3.06 -9.55 -32.22
N PHE A 18 -2.99 -8.21 -32.17
CA PHE A 18 -2.15 -7.49 -31.19
C PHE A 18 -2.88 -7.13 -29.89
N GLY A 19 -4.15 -7.53 -29.75
CA GLY A 19 -4.94 -7.35 -28.53
C GLY A 19 -4.68 -8.39 -27.42
N CYS A 20 -3.55 -9.12 -27.46
CA CYS A 20 -3.16 -10.05 -26.41
C CYS A 20 -2.72 -9.28 -25.16
N GLN A 21 -3.73 -8.93 -24.35
CA GLN A 21 -3.77 -9.10 -22.90
C GLN A 21 -2.41 -9.04 -22.19
N SER A 22 -2.02 -7.85 -21.76
CA SER A 22 -1.17 -7.75 -20.58
C SER A 22 -2.00 -8.19 -19.38
N LEU A 23 -1.87 -9.45 -18.97
CA LEU A 23 -2.09 -9.84 -17.57
C LEU A 23 -1.04 -9.07 -16.75
N SER A 24 -1.30 -7.79 -16.48
CA SER A 24 -0.38 -6.94 -15.72
C SER A 24 -0.43 -7.38 -14.28
N THR A 25 0.50 -8.25 -13.87
CA THR A 25 0.84 -8.41 -12.47
C THR A 25 1.40 -7.06 -12.01
N VAL A 26 0.60 -6.28 -11.27
CA VAL A 26 1.03 -4.97 -10.76
C VAL A 26 2.32 -5.15 -9.96
N SER A 27 3.41 -4.58 -10.46
CA SER A 27 4.74 -4.65 -9.87
C SER A 27 4.80 -3.88 -8.55
N LEU A 28 5.79 -4.17 -7.69
CA LEU A 28 6.01 -3.41 -6.46
C LEU A 28 6.20 -1.92 -6.75
N LYS A 29 6.93 -1.60 -7.83
CA LYS A 29 7.17 -0.21 -8.25
C LYS A 29 5.86 0.51 -8.56
N GLU A 30 4.97 -0.10 -9.34
CA GLU A 30 3.66 0.49 -9.66
C GLU A 30 2.79 0.67 -8.41
N ARG A 31 2.86 -0.26 -7.44
CA ARG A 31 2.15 -0.12 -6.15
C ARG A 31 2.67 1.05 -5.33
N VAL A 32 3.99 1.25 -5.30
CA VAL A 32 4.63 2.40 -4.64
C VAL A 32 4.24 3.71 -5.33
N GLU A 33 4.30 3.76 -6.66
CA GLU A 33 3.90 4.94 -7.44
C GLU A 33 2.42 5.28 -7.25
N SER A 34 1.55 4.26 -7.23
CA SER A 34 0.12 4.44 -6.96
C SER A 34 -0.13 5.01 -5.56
N ALA A 35 0.52 4.45 -4.53
CA ALA A 35 0.42 4.97 -3.16
C ALA A 35 0.91 6.43 -3.05
N GLN A 36 2.03 6.75 -3.70
CA GLN A 36 2.55 8.11 -3.75
C GLN A 36 1.61 9.08 -4.47
N SER A 37 0.96 8.66 -5.56
CA SER A 37 -0.04 9.48 -6.25
C SER A 37 -1.23 9.78 -5.36
N ILE A 38 -1.82 8.76 -4.72
CA ILE A 38 -2.96 8.93 -3.81
C ILE A 38 -2.61 9.89 -2.68
N ALA A 39 -1.43 9.72 -2.07
CA ALA A 39 -0.96 10.59 -1.00
C ALA A 39 -0.78 12.04 -1.48
N LYS A 40 -0.13 12.23 -2.63
CA LYS A 40 0.10 13.56 -3.21
C LYS A 40 -1.21 14.28 -3.52
N ASP A 41 -2.16 13.60 -4.14
CA ASP A 41 -3.46 14.18 -4.51
C ASP A 41 -4.26 14.63 -3.28
N ALA A 42 -4.09 13.97 -2.14
CA ALA A 42 -4.73 14.33 -0.86
C ALA A 42 -3.87 15.21 0.07
N SER A 43 -2.75 15.74 -0.43
CA SER A 43 -1.80 16.54 0.36
C SER A 43 -1.34 15.82 1.64
N LEU A 44 -1.10 14.50 1.53
CA LEU A 44 -0.44 13.71 2.55
C LEU A 44 1.06 13.64 2.24
N GLU A 45 1.88 14.01 3.22
CA GLU A 45 3.33 13.99 3.12
C GLU A 45 3.88 12.58 3.41
N PRO A 46 4.85 12.08 2.63
CA PRO A 46 5.48 10.79 2.88
C PRO A 46 6.37 10.84 4.13
N LEU A 47 6.36 9.77 4.92
CA LEU A 47 7.23 9.59 6.08
C LEU A 47 7.66 8.13 6.19
N ILE A 48 8.95 7.87 6.40
CA ILE A 48 9.46 6.56 6.80
C ILE A 48 9.69 6.58 8.30
N ILE A 49 8.95 5.76 9.04
CA ILE A 49 9.07 5.68 10.50
C ILE A 49 10.00 4.52 10.86
N GLN A 50 11.11 4.84 11.50
CA GLN A 50 12.05 3.84 12.02
C GLN A 50 11.55 3.30 13.36
N THR A 51 11.27 2.00 13.38
CA THR A 51 10.94 1.22 14.59
C THR A 51 12.12 0.30 14.93
N GLN A 52 12.01 -0.47 16.01
CA GLN A 52 13.05 -1.42 16.42
C GLN A 52 13.41 -2.43 15.29
N PRO A 53 12.47 -3.29 14.83
CA PRO A 53 12.76 -4.25 13.77
C PRO A 53 12.46 -3.76 12.35
N PHE A 54 11.62 -2.74 12.15
CA PHE A 54 11.07 -2.39 10.84
C PHE A 54 11.20 -0.91 10.49
N GLN A 55 11.23 -0.64 9.18
CA GLN A 55 10.94 0.69 8.65
C GLN A 55 9.51 0.66 8.10
N ILE A 56 8.66 1.58 8.56
CA ILE A 56 7.25 1.63 8.18
C ILE A 56 7.04 2.78 7.21
N GLN A 57 6.57 2.47 5.99
CA GLN A 57 6.07 3.49 5.07
C GLN A 57 4.80 4.11 5.64
N SER A 58 4.73 5.42 5.67
CA SER A 58 3.57 6.17 6.16
C SER A 58 3.32 7.40 5.31
N TYR A 59 2.11 7.93 5.40
CA TYR A 59 1.72 9.20 4.82
C TYR A 59 0.90 9.97 5.86
N PHE A 60 1.15 11.27 5.99
CA PHE A 60 0.52 12.03 7.06
C PHE A 60 0.11 13.44 6.62
N ARG A 61 -0.78 14.04 7.40
CA ARG A 61 -1.09 15.46 7.36
C ARG A 61 -1.39 15.91 8.77
N ILE A 62 -0.73 16.97 9.24
CA ILE A 62 -0.94 17.56 10.56
C ILE A 62 -1.19 19.05 10.37
N LYS A 63 -2.42 19.49 10.63
CA LYS A 63 -2.81 20.92 10.51
C LYS A 63 -3.04 21.59 11.86
N ASP A 64 -3.55 20.87 12.85
CA ASP A 64 -3.89 21.44 14.16
C ASP A 64 -3.51 20.46 15.28
N ARG A 65 -2.43 20.75 16.00
CA ARG A 65 -1.92 19.87 17.08
C ARG A 65 -2.87 19.75 18.27
N SER A 66 -3.88 20.62 18.39
CA SER A 66 -4.90 20.55 19.43
C SER A 66 -5.97 19.48 19.14
N LYS A 67 -6.09 19.02 17.89
CA LYS A 67 -7.07 18.03 17.43
C LYS A 67 -6.55 16.59 17.53
N PRO A 68 -7.44 15.58 17.65
CA PRO A 68 -7.05 14.17 17.65
C PRO A 68 -6.36 13.78 16.34
N LEU A 69 -5.40 12.86 16.43
CA LEU A 69 -4.83 12.19 15.26
C LEU A 69 -5.68 11.00 14.86
N ARG A 70 -6.20 10.99 13.64
CA ARG A 70 -6.84 9.78 13.10
C ARG A 70 -5.82 8.89 12.40
N VAL A 71 -5.72 7.65 12.87
CA VAL A 71 -4.70 6.69 12.43
C VAL A 71 -5.35 5.57 11.65
N TYR A 72 -5.03 5.49 10.36
CA TYR A 72 -5.39 4.43 9.43
C TYR A 72 -4.27 3.40 9.39
N ILE A 73 -4.59 2.14 9.66
CA ILE A 73 -3.60 1.05 9.67
C ILE A 73 -3.95 0.09 8.56
N GLU A 74 -3.03 -0.07 7.62
CA GLU A 74 -3.16 -1.03 6.53
C GLU A 74 -3.20 -2.46 7.08
N GLY A 75 -4.10 -3.26 6.52
CA GLY A 75 -4.17 -4.69 6.81
C GLY A 75 -3.07 -5.48 6.10
N ASP A 76 -3.22 -6.79 6.10
CA ASP A 76 -2.20 -7.73 5.63
C ASP A 76 -1.92 -7.65 4.12
N GLY A 77 -2.77 -6.94 3.37
CA GLY A 77 -2.61 -6.68 1.94
C GLY A 77 -2.55 -7.98 1.14
N LEU A 78 -1.48 -8.16 0.35
CA LEU A 78 -1.20 -9.40 -0.39
C LEU A 78 -0.31 -10.35 0.40
N ALA A 79 -0.65 -10.58 1.67
CA ALA A 79 0.05 -11.52 2.54
C ALA A 79 0.26 -12.93 1.95
N TRP A 80 -0.71 -13.40 1.16
CA TRP A 80 -0.73 -14.74 0.58
C TRP A 80 -0.79 -14.64 -0.95
N ALA A 81 0.23 -15.15 -1.63
CA ALA A 81 0.21 -15.33 -3.09
C ALA A 81 -0.72 -16.48 -3.51
N LYS A 82 -0.79 -17.52 -2.68
CA LYS A 82 -1.75 -18.65 -2.74
C LYS A 82 -2.12 -19.06 -1.31
N ARG A 83 -3.16 -19.87 -1.13
CA ARG A 83 -3.67 -20.31 0.18
C ARG A 83 -2.59 -20.88 1.11
N ASP A 84 -1.54 -21.48 0.55
CA ASP A 84 -0.41 -22.11 1.24
C ASP A 84 0.95 -21.45 0.94
N GLN A 85 0.95 -20.33 0.20
CA GLN A 85 2.16 -19.66 -0.24
C GLN A 85 2.14 -18.19 0.17
N SER A 86 2.97 -17.86 1.16
CA SER A 86 3.24 -16.45 1.52
C SER A 86 3.72 -15.68 0.30
N SER A 87 3.25 -14.46 0.15
CA SER A 87 3.81 -13.55 -0.85
C SER A 87 5.22 -13.12 -0.43
N GLY A 88 6.12 -13.02 -1.40
CA GLY A 88 7.42 -12.35 -1.19
C GLY A 88 7.27 -10.84 -1.02
N PHE A 89 6.13 -10.26 -1.42
CA PHE A 89 5.85 -8.83 -1.41
C PHE A 89 4.40 -8.57 -0.99
N PRO A 90 4.14 -8.30 0.31
CA PRO A 90 2.78 -8.20 0.84
C PRO A 90 2.07 -6.88 0.52
N SER A 91 2.72 -5.92 -0.16
CA SER A 91 2.08 -4.65 -0.56
C SER A 91 0.74 -4.89 -1.26
N PRO A 92 -0.35 -4.24 -0.86
CA PRO A 92 -1.64 -4.44 -1.50
C PRO A 92 -1.61 -3.99 -2.96
N THR A 93 -2.29 -4.73 -3.84
CA THR A 93 -2.53 -4.31 -5.24
C THR A 93 -3.44 -3.09 -5.28
N GLU A 94 -4.44 -3.06 -4.40
CA GLU A 94 -5.38 -1.95 -4.22
C GLU A 94 -5.13 -1.25 -2.89
N GLN A 95 -4.79 0.03 -2.91
CA GLN A 95 -4.44 0.79 -1.70
C GLN A 95 -5.70 1.34 -1.01
N SER A 96 -6.70 0.51 -0.74
CA SER A 96 -8.02 0.94 -0.25
C SER A 96 -7.95 1.68 1.09
N THR A 97 -7.09 1.25 2.02
CA THR A 97 -6.91 1.93 3.31
C THR A 97 -6.30 3.32 3.14
N LEU A 98 -5.31 3.44 2.24
CA LEU A 98 -4.74 4.74 1.89
C LEU A 98 -5.76 5.62 1.17
N LYS A 99 -6.60 5.06 0.29
CA LYS A 99 -7.73 5.78 -0.33
C LYS A 99 -8.74 6.25 0.72
N LEU A 100 -9.00 5.47 1.77
CA LEU A 100 -9.85 5.91 2.88
C LEU A 100 -9.22 7.05 3.67
N ALA A 101 -7.93 6.94 4.00
CA ALA A 101 -7.19 8.01 4.66
C ALA A 101 -7.14 9.30 3.83
N SER A 102 -7.01 9.18 2.50
CA SER A 102 -6.94 10.30 1.57
C SER A 102 -8.24 11.08 1.46
N LEU A 103 -9.38 10.40 1.68
CA LEU A 103 -10.72 11.01 1.67
C LEU A 103 -11.09 11.68 3.01
N ASP A 104 -10.34 11.40 4.08
CA ASP A 104 -10.60 12.00 5.38
C ASP A 104 -10.21 13.49 5.36
N GLN A 105 -11.15 14.35 5.77
CA GLN A 105 -10.96 15.81 5.82
C GLN A 105 -10.48 16.33 7.18
N SER A 106 -10.26 15.45 8.16
CA SER A 106 -9.76 15.79 9.48
C SER A 106 -8.41 16.50 9.40
N ASP A 107 -8.14 17.37 10.38
CA ASP A 107 -6.92 18.17 10.46
C ASP A 107 -5.66 17.31 10.55
N ASN A 108 -5.75 16.20 11.29
CA ASN A 108 -4.64 15.30 11.56
C ASN A 108 -4.98 13.87 11.10
N VAL A 109 -4.29 13.40 10.07
CA VAL A 109 -4.44 12.06 9.51
C VAL A 109 -3.07 11.41 9.42
N LEU A 110 -2.98 10.15 9.82
CA LEU A 110 -1.80 9.30 9.63
C LEU A 110 -2.25 7.98 9.01
N TYR A 111 -1.69 7.65 7.85
CA TYR A 111 -1.72 6.31 7.30
C TYR A 111 -0.42 5.58 7.66
N LEU A 112 -0.54 4.34 8.13
CA LEU A 112 0.57 3.42 8.38
C LEU A 112 0.40 2.19 7.48
N ALA A 113 1.38 1.94 6.63
CA ALA A 113 1.48 0.66 5.96
C ALA A 113 1.79 -0.45 6.97
N HIS A 114 1.41 -1.69 6.67
CA HIS A 114 1.86 -2.83 7.44
C HIS A 114 3.38 -2.98 7.28
N PRO A 115 4.14 -3.43 8.30
CA PRO A 115 5.56 -3.71 8.14
C PRO A 115 5.86 -4.53 6.89
N CYS A 116 6.95 -4.20 6.20
CA CYS A 116 7.37 -4.84 4.95
C CYS A 116 6.48 -4.57 3.71
N GLN A 117 5.46 -3.71 3.81
CA GLN A 117 4.78 -3.16 2.64
C GLN A 117 5.48 -1.88 2.15
N PHE A 118 5.61 -1.76 0.82
CA PHE A 118 6.16 -0.62 0.05
C PHE A 118 7.66 -0.36 0.25
N ASN A 119 8.22 -0.75 1.39
CA ASN A 119 9.63 -0.70 1.70
C ASN A 119 10.09 -2.08 2.20
N VAL A 120 10.96 -2.72 1.43
CA VAL A 120 11.52 -4.04 1.77
C VAL A 120 12.94 -3.86 2.30
N ASN A 121 13.20 -4.41 3.49
CA ASN A 121 14.54 -4.46 4.08
C ASN A 121 14.96 -5.90 4.37
N SER A 122 16.14 -6.10 4.97
CA SER A 122 16.66 -7.44 5.30
C SER A 122 15.80 -8.24 6.28
N ARG A 123 14.90 -7.59 7.04
CA ARG A 123 13.91 -8.23 7.93
C ARG A 123 12.62 -8.64 7.20
N CYS A 124 12.49 -8.32 5.92
CA CYS A 124 11.29 -8.53 5.10
C CYS A 124 11.43 -9.69 4.09
N SER A 125 12.37 -10.61 4.30
CA SER A 125 12.64 -11.72 3.37
C SER A 125 11.45 -12.69 3.23
N ALA A 126 11.24 -13.26 2.04
CA ALA A 126 10.11 -14.15 1.75
C ALA A 126 10.02 -15.40 2.68
N SER A 127 11.15 -15.87 3.23
CA SER A 127 11.20 -16.99 4.18
C SER A 127 10.72 -16.65 5.59
N SER A 128 10.53 -15.36 5.92
CA SER A 128 10.11 -14.90 7.25
C SER A 128 8.66 -14.42 7.33
N ASN A 129 7.89 -14.43 6.24
CA ASN A 129 6.58 -13.78 6.15
C ASN A 129 5.36 -14.70 6.43
N SER A 130 5.53 -16.04 6.38
CA SER A 130 4.40 -16.98 6.55
C SER A 130 3.79 -16.97 7.95
N ASP A 131 4.58 -16.66 8.99
CA ASP A 131 4.15 -16.73 10.40
C ASP A 131 4.21 -15.39 11.14
N ARG A 132 4.52 -14.28 10.46
CA ARG A 132 4.85 -12.99 11.11
C ARG A 132 3.85 -11.85 10.95
N GLN A 133 2.75 -12.05 10.22
CA GLN A 133 1.74 -11.00 10.01
C GLN A 133 1.12 -10.49 11.33
N PHE A 134 1.19 -11.31 12.39
CA PHE A 134 0.69 -10.94 13.73
C PHE A 134 1.69 -11.27 14.85
N THR A 135 2.99 -11.19 14.60
CA THR A 135 3.95 -11.30 15.71
C THR A 135 3.86 -10.10 16.62
N GLU A 136 4.29 -10.30 17.88
CA GLU A 136 4.50 -9.21 18.82
C GLU A 136 5.39 -8.12 18.21
N ASP A 137 6.40 -8.47 17.41
CA ASP A 137 7.25 -7.50 16.71
C ASP A 137 6.46 -6.55 15.80
N VAL A 138 5.51 -7.05 15.01
CA VAL A 138 4.69 -6.23 14.10
C VAL A 138 3.76 -5.31 14.88
N ILE A 139 3.09 -5.84 15.91
CA ILE A 139 2.18 -5.08 16.77
C ILE A 139 2.97 -3.99 17.52
N ASN A 140 4.10 -4.36 18.11
CA ASN A 140 4.98 -3.46 18.84
C ASN A 140 5.56 -2.37 17.94
N SER A 141 5.98 -2.70 16.73
CA SER A 141 6.44 -1.71 15.74
C SER A 141 5.35 -0.74 15.34
N THR A 142 4.13 -1.22 15.09
CA THR A 142 2.99 -0.35 14.73
C THR A 142 2.68 0.61 15.88
N ASN A 143 2.61 0.10 17.12
CA ASN A 143 2.39 0.93 18.30
C ASN A 143 3.55 1.91 18.57
N GLN A 144 4.79 1.48 18.32
CA GLN A 144 5.96 2.33 18.41
C GLN A 144 5.91 3.46 17.38
N ALA A 145 5.51 3.17 16.13
CA ALA A 145 5.38 4.18 15.09
C ALA A 145 4.36 5.26 15.45
N ILE A 146 3.19 4.84 15.95
CA ILE A 146 2.16 5.76 16.44
C ILE A 146 2.70 6.62 17.58
N SER A 147 3.44 6.03 18.51
CA SER A 147 4.05 6.74 19.65
C SER A 147 5.11 7.75 19.19
N ILE A 148 5.92 7.41 18.17
CA ILE A 148 6.91 8.31 17.57
C ILE A 148 6.21 9.52 16.95
N VAL A 149 5.18 9.30 16.12
CA VAL A 149 4.43 10.39 15.47
C VAL A 149 3.76 11.28 16.52
N LYS A 150 3.07 10.69 17.50
CA LYS A 150 2.42 11.44 18.59
C LYS A 150 3.41 12.34 19.32
N ARG A 151 4.60 11.81 19.65
CA ARG A 151 5.64 12.56 20.35
C ARG A 151 6.25 13.65 19.47
N HIS A 152 6.55 13.34 18.21
CA HIS A 152 7.18 14.27 17.27
C HIS A 152 6.31 15.50 17.02
N PHE A 153 5.00 15.30 16.82
CA PHE A 153 4.05 16.38 16.56
C PHE A 153 3.33 16.90 17.81
N GLN A 154 3.65 16.38 19.00
CA GLN A 154 3.10 16.80 20.30
C GLN A 154 1.56 16.72 20.35
N LEU A 155 0.99 15.62 19.84
CA LEU A 155 -0.46 15.44 19.70
C LEU A 155 -1.09 14.96 21.00
N SER A 156 -2.26 15.48 21.33
CA SER A 156 -2.94 15.22 22.61
C SER A 156 -3.65 13.85 22.65
N SER A 157 -4.29 13.45 21.54
CA SER A 157 -5.17 12.27 21.48
C SER A 157 -5.11 11.56 20.12
N ILE A 158 -5.59 10.31 20.07
CA ILE A 158 -5.55 9.42 18.90
C ILE A 158 -6.90 8.73 18.73
N GLU A 159 -7.40 8.67 17.51
CA GLU A 159 -8.52 7.84 17.05
C GLU A 159 -7.99 6.80 16.05
N ARG A 160 -8.29 5.51 16.24
CA ARG A 160 -7.79 4.45 15.34
C ARG A 160 -8.89 3.98 14.41
N VAL A 161 -8.55 3.88 13.13
CA VAL A 161 -9.35 3.27 12.07
C VAL A 161 -8.53 2.09 11.52
N THR A 162 -9.00 0.88 11.79
CA THR A 162 -8.36 -0.33 11.27
C THR A 162 -9.24 -0.92 10.17
N THR A 163 -8.61 -1.35 9.09
CA THR A 163 -9.30 -2.05 8.00
C THR A 163 -8.73 -3.46 7.96
N ASP A 164 -9.58 -4.45 8.21
CA ASP A 164 -9.27 -5.83 7.91
C ASP A 164 -9.58 -6.07 6.43
N GLN A 165 -8.56 -6.40 5.63
CA GLN A 165 -8.75 -6.85 4.25
C GLN A 165 -8.73 -8.39 4.23
N GLY A 166 -9.60 -9.01 5.01
CA GLY A 166 -9.84 -10.44 4.96
C GLY A 166 -10.37 -10.83 3.58
N ARG A 167 -9.73 -11.80 2.94
CA ARG A 167 -10.30 -12.56 1.82
C ARG A 167 -10.93 -13.85 2.32
#